data_AF-A0A7S4M6L2-F1
#
_entry.id   AF-A0A7S4M6L2-F1
#
_cell.length_a   1.000
_cell.length_b   1.000
_cell.length_c   1.000
_cell.angle_alpha   90.00
_cell.angle_beta   90.00
_cell.angle_gamma   90.00
#
_symmetry.space_group_name_H-M   'P 1'
#
loop_
_entity.id
_entity.type
_entity.pdbx_description
1 polymer ?
#
loop_
_entity_poly.entity_id
_entity_poly.type
_entity_poly.pdbx_seq_one_letter_code
_entity_poly.pdbx_strand_id
1 'polypeptide(L)'
;DNPDARNDTAAQLSKVAAKAEDDVLMQLSTRSDKFVPWLNAEEPLVRAYTACILANIAFLEPGQHQVLRAGGVPPLVRLLKAKDDKKVTLHSTAAIQNLTYKNTQCCQAVLEQGGEKA
;
A
#
# COMPACT_ATOMS: atom_id res chain seq x y z
N ASP A 1 -17.75 9.82 8.25
CA ASP A 1 -16.59 9.90 7.36
C ASP A 1 -17.05 10.65 6.12
N ASN A 2 -16.46 11.79 5.77
CA ASN A 2 -16.82 12.52 4.55
C ASN A 2 -15.99 11.94 3.39
N PRO A 3 -16.60 11.24 2.42
CA PRO A 3 -15.85 10.53 1.36
C PRO A 3 -14.99 11.46 0.52
N ASP A 4 -15.44 12.70 0.27
CA ASP A 4 -14.67 13.71 -0.46
C ASP A 4 -13.40 14.12 0.30
N ALA A 5 -13.53 14.36 1.61
CA ALA A 5 -12.39 14.72 2.45
C ALA A 5 -11.34 13.59 2.52
N ARG A 6 -11.78 12.32 2.52
CA ARG A 6 -10.89 11.15 2.49
C ARG A 6 -10.15 11.05 1.15
N ASN A 7 -10.84 11.31 0.04
CA ASN A 7 -10.24 11.30 -1.29
C ASN A 7 -9.17 12.39 -1.43
N ASP A 8 -9.48 13.63 -1.06
CA ASP A 8 -8.53 14.74 -1.09
C ASP A 8 -7.29 14.45 -0.23
N THR A 9 -7.51 13.94 0.98
CA THR A 9 -6.42 13.58 1.90
C THR A 9 -5.53 12.48 1.31
N ALA A 10 -6.12 11.40 0.79
CA ALA A 10 -5.37 10.30 0.19
C ALA A 10 -4.59 10.77 -1.06
N ALA A 11 -5.19 11.61 -1.89
CA ALA A 11 -4.56 12.18 -3.07
C ALA A 11 -3.36 13.08 -2.71
N GLN A 12 -3.50 13.93 -1.69
CA GLN A 12 -2.41 14.79 -1.20
C GLN A 12 -1.27 13.95 -0.61
N LEU A 13 -1.57 13.01 0.27
CA LEU A 13 -0.57 12.13 0.88
C LEU A 13 0.16 11.29 -0.17
N SER A 14 -0.55 10.80 -1.19
CA SER A 14 0.08 10.06 -2.30
C SER A 14 1.07 10.92 -3.07
N LYS A 15 0.75 12.19 -3.33
CA LYS A 15 1.68 13.13 -3.98
C LYS A 15 2.89 13.44 -3.11
N VAL A 16 2.71 13.56 -1.79
CA VAL A 16 3.80 13.74 -0.84
C VAL A 16 4.71 12.52 -0.85
N ALA A 17 4.15 11.33 -0.67
CA ALA A 17 4.92 10.07 -0.67
C ALA A 17 5.71 9.86 -1.96
N ALA A 18 5.14 10.20 -3.13
CA ALA A 18 5.81 10.04 -4.42
C ALA A 18 7.01 10.98 -4.64
N LYS A 19 7.14 12.05 -3.84
CA LYS A 19 8.24 13.04 -3.92
C LYS A 19 9.05 13.12 -2.62
N ALA A 20 8.74 12.25 -1.67
CA ALA A 20 9.31 12.28 -0.34
C ALA A 20 10.73 11.71 -0.36
N GLU A 21 11.60 12.30 0.46
CA GLU A 21 12.86 11.69 0.85
C GLU A 21 12.63 10.56 1.86
N ASP A 22 13.65 9.73 2.08
CA ASP A 22 13.55 8.52 2.89
C ASP A 22 13.05 8.80 4.32
N ASP A 23 13.52 9.88 4.96
CA ASP A 23 13.07 10.26 6.31
C ASP A 23 11.57 10.55 6.39
N VAL A 24 10.99 11.15 5.35
CA VAL A 24 9.56 11.46 5.28
C VAL A 24 8.75 10.19 5.04
N LEU A 25 9.24 9.30 4.16
CA LEU A 25 8.65 7.97 3.97
C LEU A 25 8.67 7.16 5.27
N MET A 26 9.75 7.24 6.03
CA MET A 26 9.87 6.60 7.33
C MET A 26 8.87 7.16 8.34
N GLN A 27 8.68 8.47 8.41
CA GLN A 27 7.64 9.06 9.25
C GLN A 27 6.23 8.61 8.83
N LEU A 28 5.94 8.58 7.53
CA LEU A 28 4.66 8.07 7.02
C LEU A 28 4.46 6.59 7.34
N SER A 29 5.53 5.78 7.29
CA SER A 29 5.48 4.35 7.58
C SER A 29 4.98 4.05 9.00
N THR A 30 5.32 4.90 9.98
CA THR A 30 4.86 4.73 11.37
C THR A 30 3.34 4.86 11.54
N ARG A 31 2.67 5.45 10.54
CA ARG A 31 1.22 5.70 10.54
C ARG A 31 0.48 4.77 9.57
N SER A 32 1.15 3.73 9.06
CA SER A 32 0.57 2.80 8.08
C SER A 32 -0.74 2.17 8.57
N ASP A 33 -0.89 1.94 9.88
CA ASP A 33 -2.13 1.44 10.49
C ASP A 33 -3.36 2.33 10.23
N LYS A 34 -3.16 3.64 10.05
CA LYS A 34 -4.24 4.60 9.78
C LYS A 34 -4.72 4.54 8.34
N PHE A 35 -3.84 4.21 7.41
CA PHE A 35 -4.16 4.23 5.98
C PHE A 35 -4.53 2.85 5.44
N VAL A 36 -4.01 1.75 6.01
CA VAL A 36 -4.36 0.38 5.57
C VAL A 36 -5.87 0.14 5.48
N PRO A 37 -6.73 0.61 6.40
CA PRO A 37 -8.19 0.48 6.26
C PRO A 37 -8.76 1.11 4.99
N TRP A 38 -8.12 2.15 4.43
CA TRP A 38 -8.55 2.82 3.20
C TRP A 38 -8.35 1.96 1.94
N LEU A 39 -7.58 0.88 2.00
CA LEU A 39 -7.55 -0.13 0.93
C LEU A 39 -8.89 -0.87 0.77
N ASN A 40 -9.78 -0.76 1.75
CA ASN A 40 -11.12 -1.32 1.72
C ASN A 40 -12.20 -0.26 1.44
N ALA A 41 -11.81 0.98 1.11
CA ALA A 41 -12.75 2.04 0.77
C ALA A 41 -13.56 1.71 -0.48
N GLU A 42 -14.81 2.17 -0.54
CA GLU A 42 -15.69 1.96 -1.70
C GLU A 42 -15.10 2.65 -2.95
N GLU A 43 -14.53 3.84 -2.77
CA GLU A 43 -14.00 4.65 -3.86
C GLU A 43 -12.70 4.04 -4.41
N PRO A 44 -12.65 3.69 -5.70
CA PRO A 44 -11.44 3.14 -6.32
C PRO A 44 -10.24 4.09 -6.22
N LEU A 45 -10.48 5.40 -6.26
CA LEU A 45 -9.42 6.40 -6.13
C LEU A 45 -8.75 6.39 -4.76
N VAL A 46 -9.54 6.28 -3.68
CA VAL A 46 -9.00 6.17 -2.31
C VAL A 46 -8.15 4.90 -2.19
N ARG A 47 -8.63 3.77 -2.71
CA ARG A 47 -7.86 2.51 -2.75
C ARG A 47 -6.55 2.66 -3.53
N ALA A 48 -6.61 3.29 -4.71
CA ALA A 48 -5.45 3.50 -5.58
C ALA A 48 -4.40 4.41 -4.95
N TYR A 49 -4.80 5.55 -4.38
CA TYR A 49 -3.89 6.47 -3.69
C TYR A 49 -3.28 5.82 -2.44
N THR A 50 -4.07 5.07 -1.68
CA THR A 50 -3.57 4.34 -0.51
C THR A 50 -2.53 3.29 -0.91
N ALA A 51 -2.81 2.48 -1.95
CA ALA A 51 -1.84 1.53 -2.46
C ALA A 51 -0.56 2.22 -2.97
N CYS A 52 -0.68 3.40 -3.60
CA CYS A 52 0.47 4.20 -4.03
C CYS A 52 1.32 4.69 -2.85
N ILE A 53 0.69 5.20 -1.78
CA ILE A 53 1.41 5.60 -0.55
C ILE A 53 2.20 4.42 0.01
N LEU A 54 1.55 3.26 0.16
CA LEU A 54 2.18 2.06 0.69
C LEU A 54 3.29 1.53 -0.22
N ALA A 55 3.16 1.66 -1.54
CA ALA A 55 4.22 1.29 -2.49
C ALA A 55 5.49 2.14 -2.31
N ASN A 56 5.35 3.45 -2.12
CA ASN A 56 6.49 4.33 -1.87
C ASN A 56 7.12 4.04 -0.51
N ILE A 57 6.32 3.81 0.54
CA ILE A 57 6.83 3.40 1.86
C ILE A 57 7.60 2.07 1.77
N ALA A 58 7.04 1.08 1.07
CA ALA A 58 7.65 -0.25 0.92
C ALA A 58 8.89 -0.26 0.02
N PHE A 59 9.24 0.86 -0.61
CA PHE A 59 10.51 0.99 -1.33
C PHE A 59 11.71 0.87 -0.37
N LEU A 60 11.52 1.23 0.91
CA LEU A 60 12.51 1.11 1.97
C LEU A 60 12.25 -0.15 2.79
N GLU A 61 13.29 -0.92 3.11
CA GLU A 61 13.19 -2.15 3.90
C GLU A 61 12.47 -1.95 5.26
N PRO A 62 12.79 -0.91 6.06
CA PRO A 62 12.05 -0.67 7.30
C PRO A 62 10.56 -0.35 7.05
N GLY A 63 10.28 0.33 5.94
CA GLY A 63 8.91 0.62 5.50
C GLY A 63 8.15 -0.64 5.12
N GLN A 64 8.79 -1.62 4.47
CA GLN A 64 8.18 -2.92 4.19
C GLN A 64 7.68 -3.60 5.46
N HIS A 65 8.53 -3.62 6.51
CA HIS A 65 8.17 -4.21 7.80
C HIS A 65 7.02 -3.46 8.48
N GLN A 66 6.95 -2.14 8.36
CA GLN A 66 5.83 -1.37 8.92
C GLN A 66 4.52 -1.65 8.21
N VAL A 67 4.52 -1.69 6.88
CA VAL A 67 3.32 -2.02 6.09
C VAL A 67 2.84 -3.44 6.39
N LEU A 68 3.76 -4.39 6.53
CA LEU A 68 3.43 -5.75 6.94
C LEU A 68 2.81 -5.80 8.35
N ARG A 69 3.44 -5.15 9.33
CA ARG A 69 2.93 -5.07 10.72
C ARG A 69 1.58 -4.39 10.80
N ALA A 70 1.33 -3.39 9.96
CA ALA A 70 0.04 -2.72 9.84
C ALA A 70 -1.05 -3.56 9.17
N GLY A 71 -0.74 -4.78 8.72
CA GLY A 71 -1.71 -5.67 8.06
C GLY A 71 -2.02 -5.26 6.61
N GLY A 72 -1.10 -4.58 5.93
CA GLY A 72 -1.33 -4.11 4.55
C GLY A 72 -1.32 -5.22 3.49
N VAL A 73 -0.67 -6.36 3.75
CA VAL A 73 -0.51 -7.43 2.75
C VAL A 73 -1.84 -8.08 2.32
N PRO A 74 -2.71 -8.56 3.22
CA PRO A 74 -3.98 -9.18 2.83
C PRO A 74 -4.87 -8.30 1.92
N PRO A 75 -5.15 -7.02 2.24
CA PRO A 75 -5.98 -6.20 1.37
C PRO A 75 -5.30 -5.89 0.03
N LEU A 76 -3.98 -5.71 -0.02
CA LEU A 76 -3.26 -5.50 -1.29
C LEU A 76 -3.35 -6.73 -2.21
N VAL A 77 -3.16 -7.94 -1.69
CA VAL A 77 -3.31 -9.18 -2.46
C VAL A 77 -4.75 -9.37 -2.94
N ARG A 78 -5.75 -9.03 -2.11
CA ARG A 78 -7.16 -9.06 -2.50
C ARG A 78 -7.46 -8.09 -3.64
N LEU A 79 -6.95 -6.86 -3.58
CA LEU A 79 -7.14 -5.86 -4.64
C LEU A 79 -6.51 -6.32 -5.96
N LEU A 80 -5.34 -6.95 -5.91
CA LEU A 80 -4.69 -7.56 -7.07
C LEU A 80 -5.50 -8.67 -7.72
N LYS A 81 -6.14 -9.51 -6.91
CA LYS A 81 -7.01 -10.60 -7.38
C LYS A 81 -8.32 -10.07 -7.98
N ALA A 82 -8.89 -9.03 -7.39
CA ALA A 82 -10.16 -8.46 -7.83
C ALA A 82 -10.05 -7.80 -9.22
N LYS A 83 -8.91 -7.17 -9.54
CA LYS A 83 -8.66 -6.48 -10.83
C LYS A 83 -9.76 -5.49 -11.25
N ASP A 84 -10.40 -4.87 -10.26
CA ASP A 84 -11.60 -4.04 -10.39
C ASP A 84 -11.33 -2.70 -11.10
N ASP A 85 -10.20 -2.05 -10.79
CA ASP A 85 -9.77 -0.79 -11.39
C ASP A 85 -8.29 -0.84 -11.80
N LYS A 86 -7.96 -0.23 -12.95
CA LYS A 86 -6.60 -0.26 -13.51
C LYS A 86 -5.56 0.43 -12.61
N LYS A 87 -5.90 1.59 -12.02
CA LYS A 87 -4.99 2.32 -11.13
C LYS A 87 -4.82 1.57 -9.81
N VAL A 88 -5.91 1.04 -9.26
CA VAL A 88 -5.86 0.21 -8.04
C VAL A 88 -4.95 -0.98 -8.26
N THR A 89 -5.12 -1.70 -9.37
CA THR A 89 -4.31 -2.87 -9.71
C THR A 89 -2.84 -2.48 -9.88
N LEU A 90 -2.55 -1.44 -10.67
CA LEU A 90 -1.19 -0.94 -10.90
C LEU A 90 -0.45 -0.64 -9.59
N HIS A 91 -1.07 0.16 -8.72
CA HIS A 91 -0.43 0.55 -7.46
C HIS A 91 -0.35 -0.59 -6.45
N SER A 92 -1.34 -1.49 -6.43
CA SER A 92 -1.27 -2.68 -5.59
C SER A 92 -0.15 -3.62 -6.06
N THR A 93 0.08 -3.74 -7.37
CA THR A 93 1.19 -4.53 -7.93
C THR A 93 2.52 -3.95 -7.51
N ALA A 94 2.69 -2.63 -7.66
CA ALA A 94 3.90 -1.95 -7.23
C ALA A 94 4.15 -2.11 -5.72
N ALA A 95 3.10 -2.00 -4.90
CA ALA A 95 3.21 -2.21 -3.46
C ALA A 95 3.67 -3.63 -3.11
N ILE A 96 3.07 -4.67 -3.70
CA ILE A 96 3.48 -6.05 -3.45
C ILE A 96 4.90 -6.32 -3.98
N GLN A 97 5.26 -5.81 -5.16
CA GLN A 97 6.62 -5.95 -5.69
C GLN A 97 7.64 -5.33 -4.73
N ASN A 98 7.38 -4.11 -4.26
CA ASN A 98 8.28 -3.43 -3.32
C ASN A 98 8.33 -4.16 -1.97
N LEU A 99 7.18 -4.62 -1.46
CA LEU A 99 7.12 -5.38 -0.20
C LEU A 99 7.94 -6.67 -0.26
N THR A 100 7.91 -7.38 -1.38
CA THR A 100 8.58 -8.67 -1.56
C THR A 100 10.03 -8.52 -2.00
N TYR A 101 10.45 -7.34 -2.45
CA TYR A 101 11.82 -7.11 -2.90
C TYR A 101 12.82 -7.31 -1.75
N LYS A 102 13.63 -8.37 -1.87
CA LYS A 102 14.65 -8.80 -0.91
C LYS A 102 14.13 -9.04 0.52
N ASN A 103 12.82 -9.25 0.71
CA ASN A 103 12.22 -9.43 2.04
C ASN A 103 11.47 -10.76 2.13
N THR A 104 12.15 -11.78 2.66
CA THR A 104 11.61 -13.13 2.78
C THR A 104 10.33 -13.19 3.62
N GLN A 105 10.24 -12.38 4.68
CA GLN A 105 9.07 -12.35 5.56
C GLN A 105 7.84 -11.82 4.81
N CYS A 106 8.00 -10.72 4.07
CA CYS A 106 6.92 -10.19 3.24
C CYS A 106 6.55 -11.15 2.09
N CYS A 107 7.53 -11.83 1.47
CA CYS A 107 7.27 -12.88 0.50
C CYS A 107 6.38 -13.99 1.09
N GLN A 108 6.74 -14.51 2.26
CA GLN A 108 5.95 -15.54 2.94
C GLN A 108 4.52 -15.06 3.22
N ALA A 109 4.37 -13.86 3.77
CA ALA A 109 3.06 -13.29 4.04
C ALA A 109 2.21 -13.15 2.77
N VAL A 110 2.79 -12.75 1.63
CA VAL A 110 2.08 -12.68 0.34
C VAL A 110 1.65 -14.07 -0.14
N LEU A 111 2.52 -15.08 -0.01
CA LEU A 111 2.22 -16.47 -0.39
C LEU A 111 1.10 -17.06 0.47
N GLU A 112 1.09 -16.79 1.77
CA GLU A 112 0.02 -17.23 2.70
C GLU A 112 -1.35 -16.64 2.34
N GLN A 113 -1.39 -15.45 1.73
CA GLN A 113 -2.62 -14.85 1.20
C GLN A 113 -3.01 -15.39 -0.20
N GLY A 114 -2.32 -16.44 -0.65
CA GLY A 114 -2.49 -17.06 -1.96
C GLY A 114 -1.95 -16.20 -3.10
N GLY A 115 -0.91 -15.40 -2.86
CA GLY A 115 -0.09 -14.85 -3.94
C GLY A 115 0.67 -15.98 -4.63
N GLU A 116 0.74 -15.95 -5.96
CA GLU A 116 1.54 -16.92 -6.72
C GLU A 116 2.99 -16.44 -6.75
N LYS A 117 3.94 -17.38 -6.65
CA LYS A 117 5.35 -17.05 -6.93
C LYS A 117 5.44 -16.64 -8.40
N ALA A 118 5.94 -15.44 -8.66
CA ALA A 118 6.32 -15.01 -10.00
C ALA A 118 7.48 -15.86 -10.53
#